data_AF-A0A6H1KHP5-F1
#
_entry.id   AF-A0A6H1KHP5-F1
#
_cell.length_a   1.000
_cell.length_b   1.000
_cell.length_c   1.000
_cell.angle_alpha   90.00
_cell.angle_beta   90.00
_cell.angle_gamma   90.00
#
_symmetry.space_group_name_H-M   'P 1'
#
loop_
_entity.id
_entity.type
_entity.pdbx_description
1 polymer ?
#
loop_
_entity_poly.entity_id
_entity_poly.type
_entity_poly.pdbx_seq_one_letter_code
_entity_poly.pdbx_strand_id
1 'polypeptide(L)'
;MHRRRRTAFVLSAAIVAAAPLLTACGSEAHPGAAAVVGGQRITVAQLEGRVNEVRSAQRAVTKDEAQYEQAIAKSGSLTRDTLHSMVLDHVLDRAAKDAHVSVTRKDVQQLRGSLEQQAGGAHGLETVWLQQYGVAPSRLDENLRTEIEAQKVAASLGADMNTAEGKATFWKAMSQASKELRIDLNPRYGAWDVEKSGRVDAKTPWLREVTPAETPQSA
;
A
#
# COMPACT_ATOMS: atom_id res chain seq x y z
N MET A 1 49.93 72.96 -26.89
CA MET A 1 51.07 72.27 -27.54
C MET A 1 51.20 70.88 -26.93
N HIS A 2 51.37 69.84 -27.77
CA HIS A 2 52.06 68.54 -27.56
C HIS A 2 52.13 67.91 -26.14
N ARG A 3 52.01 66.60 -25.87
CA ARG A 3 52.14 65.36 -26.65
C ARG A 3 51.91 64.16 -25.69
N ARG A 4 51.52 63.01 -26.25
CA ARG A 4 51.93 61.61 -25.91
C ARG A 4 51.48 61.02 -24.55
N ARG A 5 50.60 60.01 -24.57
CA ARG A 5 50.85 58.54 -24.68
C ARG A 5 51.50 57.91 -23.43
N ARG A 6 50.79 56.90 -22.87
CA ARG A 6 51.26 55.55 -22.43
C ARG A 6 50.16 54.93 -21.54
N THR A 7 49.28 54.06 -22.07
CA THR A 7 49.32 52.59 -21.93
C THR A 7 49.68 52.08 -20.53
N ALA A 8 48.69 51.57 -19.81
CA ALA A 8 48.84 50.48 -18.86
C ALA A 8 47.65 49.52 -19.05
N PHE A 9 47.93 48.38 -19.67
CA PHE A 9 47.03 47.23 -19.75
C PHE A 9 46.87 46.65 -18.35
N VAL A 10 45.65 46.64 -17.81
CA VAL A 10 45.34 45.85 -16.61
C VAL A 10 44.50 44.66 -17.08
N LEU A 11 45.18 43.53 -17.25
CA LEU A 11 44.57 42.21 -17.42
C LEU A 11 43.73 41.89 -16.19
N SER A 12 42.42 42.03 -16.30
CA SER A 12 41.49 41.52 -15.29
C SER A 12 41.20 40.05 -15.61
N ALA A 13 41.71 39.17 -14.75
CA ALA A 13 41.47 37.73 -14.80
C ALA A 13 39.96 37.44 -14.66
N ALA A 14 39.38 36.83 -15.69
CA ALA A 14 38.03 36.28 -15.62
C ALA A 14 38.05 35.03 -14.73
N ILE A 15 37.64 35.18 -13.48
CA ILE A 15 37.32 34.05 -12.60
C ILE A 15 36.00 33.47 -13.12
N VAL A 16 36.09 32.43 -13.94
CA VAL A 16 34.95 31.57 -14.27
C VAL A 16 34.62 30.81 -12.98
N ALA A 17 33.67 31.35 -12.22
CA ALA A 17 33.02 30.61 -11.14
C ALA A 17 32.24 29.46 -11.78
N ALA A 18 32.87 28.29 -11.85
CA ALA A 18 32.16 27.03 -12.03
C ALA A 18 31.34 26.81 -10.75
N ALA A 19 30.14 27.39 -10.71
CA ALA A 19 29.12 26.96 -9.78
C ALA A 19 28.87 25.47 -10.08
N PRO A 20 29.06 24.55 -9.12
CA PRO A 20 28.49 23.23 -9.28
C PRO A 20 26.98 23.44 -9.21
N LEU A 21 26.35 23.56 -10.37
CA LEU A 21 24.93 23.30 -10.50
C LEU A 21 24.78 21.85 -10.06
N LEU A 22 24.43 21.65 -8.80
CA LEU A 22 23.80 20.44 -8.31
C LEU A 22 22.47 20.32 -9.05
N THR A 23 22.54 19.92 -10.32
CA THR A 23 21.42 19.35 -11.04
C THR A 23 21.15 18.04 -10.32
N ALA A 24 20.39 18.14 -9.23
CA ALA A 24 19.64 17.00 -8.73
C ALA A 24 18.67 16.64 -9.86
N CYS A 25 19.15 15.79 -10.77
CA CYS A 25 18.33 15.05 -11.71
C CYS A 25 17.55 13.98 -10.91
N GLY A 26 16.76 14.43 -9.94
CA GLY A 26 15.65 13.70 -9.38
C GLY A 26 14.41 14.23 -10.07
N SER A 27 14.21 13.84 -11.32
CA SER A 27 13.01 14.11 -12.12
C SER A 27 11.82 13.31 -11.58
N GLU A 28 11.57 13.38 -10.28
CA GLU A 28 10.36 12.89 -9.66
C GLU A 28 9.47 14.09 -9.37
N ALA A 29 8.25 14.07 -9.90
CA ALA A 29 7.26 15.11 -9.68
C ALA A 29 6.90 15.31 -8.19
N HIS A 30 7.40 14.46 -7.28
CA HIS A 30 7.03 14.43 -5.87
C HIS A 30 8.21 14.05 -4.93
N PRO A 31 9.17 14.95 -4.63
CA PRO A 31 10.33 14.65 -3.78
C PRO A 31 9.90 14.12 -2.40
N GLY A 32 10.27 12.89 -2.05
CA GLY A 32 9.91 12.25 -0.78
C GLY A 32 8.51 11.61 -0.71
N ALA A 33 7.83 11.45 -1.85
CA ALA A 33 6.66 10.57 -1.96
C ALA A 33 7.08 9.15 -2.39
N ALA A 34 6.45 8.14 -1.78
CA ALA A 34 6.46 6.78 -2.28
C ALA A 34 5.35 6.56 -3.31
N ALA A 35 4.19 7.21 -3.14
CA ALA A 35 3.12 7.27 -4.13
C ALA A 35 2.29 8.56 -3.96
N VAL A 36 1.56 8.92 -5.01
CA VAL A 36 0.51 9.93 -5.00
C VAL A 36 -0.80 9.26 -5.42
N VAL A 37 -1.84 9.45 -4.62
CA VAL A 37 -3.15 8.81 -4.78
C VAL A 37 -4.23 9.87 -4.58
N GLY A 38 -4.97 10.21 -5.64
CA GLY A 38 -6.00 11.24 -5.63
C GLY A 38 -5.46 12.64 -5.31
N GLY A 39 -4.19 12.90 -5.60
CA GLY A 39 -3.49 14.14 -5.18
C GLY A 39 -3.00 14.13 -3.73
N GLN A 40 -3.29 13.09 -2.95
CA GLN A 40 -2.74 12.88 -1.61
C GLN A 40 -1.42 12.11 -1.71
N ARG A 41 -0.45 12.47 -0.86
CA ARG A 41 0.88 11.87 -0.88
C ARG A 41 0.99 10.77 0.17
N ILE A 42 1.40 9.57 -0.25
CA ILE A 42 2.01 8.57 0.63
C ILE A 42 3.49 8.89 0.66
N THR A 43 3.99 9.40 1.78
CA THR A 43 5.40 9.75 1.96
C THR A 43 6.24 8.49 2.18
N VAL A 44 7.54 8.61 1.89
CA VAL A 44 8.52 7.56 2.19
C VAL A 44 8.55 7.26 3.69
N ALA A 45 8.47 8.29 4.54
CA ALA A 45 8.45 8.12 5.98
C ALA A 45 7.23 7.34 6.47
N GLN A 46 6.05 7.57 5.89
CA GLN A 46 4.84 6.79 6.20
C GLN A 46 4.98 5.33 5.78
N LEU A 47 5.54 5.09 4.58
CA LEU A 47 5.79 3.74 4.10
C LEU A 47 6.77 2.99 5.02
N GLU A 48 7.93 3.57 5.31
CA GLU A 48 8.91 2.96 6.20
C GLU A 48 8.36 2.77 7.62
N GLY A 49 7.52 3.69 8.09
CA GLY A 49 6.77 3.53 9.34
C GLY A 49 5.92 2.26 9.34
N ARG A 50 5.12 2.02 8.29
CA ARG A 50 4.31 0.80 8.18
C ARG A 50 5.17 -0.47 8.09
N VAL A 51 6.26 -0.44 7.33
CA VAL A 51 7.21 -1.57 7.26
C VAL A 51 7.80 -1.89 8.63
N ASN A 52 8.16 -0.86 9.40
CA ASN A 52 8.73 -1.02 10.73
C ASN A 52 7.71 -1.53 11.76
N GLU A 53 6.43 -1.14 11.66
CA GLU A 53 5.35 -1.71 12.48
C GLU A 53 5.28 -3.24 12.27
N VAL A 54 5.36 -3.70 11.02
CA VAL A 54 5.34 -5.14 10.68
C VAL A 54 6.58 -5.86 11.20
N ARG A 55 7.79 -5.32 10.94
CA ARG A 55 9.05 -5.93 11.40
C ARG A 55 9.14 -6.00 12.91
N SER A 56 8.66 -4.97 13.61
CA SER A 56 8.63 -4.92 15.07
C SER A 56 7.67 -5.96 15.63
N ALA A 57 6.48 -6.10 15.03
CA ALA A 57 5.52 -7.13 15.41
C ALA A 57 6.07 -8.54 15.14
N GLN A 58 6.73 -8.76 14.00
CA GLN A 58 7.39 -10.04 13.69
C GLN A 58 8.47 -10.38 14.71
N ARG A 59 9.33 -9.40 15.05
CA ARG A 59 10.37 -9.58 16.07
C ARG A 59 9.78 -9.95 17.43
N ALA A 60 8.66 -9.33 17.82
CA ALA A 60 8.02 -9.60 19.10
C ALA A 60 7.46 -11.03 19.23
N VAL A 61 7.07 -11.66 18.12
CA VAL A 61 6.52 -13.03 18.10
C VAL A 61 7.56 -14.11 17.77
N THR A 62 8.76 -13.72 17.30
CA THR A 62 9.85 -14.66 17.00
C THR A 62 10.82 -14.78 18.18
N LYS A 63 11.00 -16.00 18.70
CA LYS A 63 11.88 -16.27 19.86
C LYS A 63 13.35 -16.53 19.50
N ASP A 64 13.64 -16.83 18.23
CA ASP A 64 14.95 -17.23 17.73
C ASP A 64 15.46 -16.21 16.69
N GLU A 65 16.66 -15.66 16.92
CA GLU A 65 17.31 -14.71 16.02
C GLU A 65 17.47 -15.28 14.60
N ALA A 66 17.80 -16.56 14.45
CA ALA A 66 17.96 -17.21 13.16
C ALA A 66 16.62 -17.33 12.41
N GLN A 67 15.51 -17.54 13.12
CA GLN A 67 14.18 -17.52 12.53
C GLN A 67 13.75 -16.11 12.12
N TYR A 68 14.14 -15.10 12.89
CA TYR A 68 13.85 -13.70 12.57
C TYR A 68 14.61 -13.27 11.31
N GLU A 69 15.91 -13.56 11.24
CA GLU A 69 16.73 -13.30 10.04
C GLU A 69 16.16 -14.01 8.81
N GLN A 70 15.70 -15.25 8.96
CA GLN A 70 15.07 -15.98 7.86
C GLN A 70 13.72 -15.36 7.44
N ALA A 71 12.93 -14.83 8.37
CA ALA A 71 11.70 -14.11 8.07
C ALA A 71 11.99 -12.80 7.33
N ILE A 72 13.00 -12.04 7.75
CA ILE A 72 13.44 -10.81 7.07
C ILE A 72 13.96 -11.13 5.66
N ALA A 73 14.80 -12.15 5.49
CA ALA A 73 15.32 -12.58 4.19
C ALA A 73 14.21 -13.01 3.21
N LYS A 74 13.14 -13.64 3.72
CA LYS A 74 11.95 -14.00 2.93
C LYS A 74 11.04 -12.81 2.62
N SER A 75 11.22 -11.68 3.31
CA SER A 75 10.41 -10.46 3.19
C SER A 75 11.03 -9.39 2.28
N GLY A 76 11.88 -9.79 1.32
CA GLY A 76 12.55 -8.86 0.40
C GLY A 76 11.59 -7.95 -0.40
N SER A 77 10.32 -8.34 -0.54
CA SER A 77 9.27 -7.54 -1.16
C SER A 77 8.44 -6.69 -0.20
N LEU A 78 8.64 -6.79 1.13
CA LEU A 78 7.76 -6.21 2.15
C LEU A 78 7.49 -4.73 1.94
N THR A 79 8.53 -3.93 1.64
CA THR A 79 8.36 -2.48 1.41
C THR A 79 7.46 -2.20 0.21
N ARG A 80 7.65 -2.92 -0.90
CA ARG A 80 6.80 -2.77 -2.09
C ARG A 80 5.38 -3.22 -1.79
N ASP A 81 5.23 -4.40 -1.19
CA ASP A 81 3.92 -4.99 -0.91
C ASP A 81 3.14 -4.12 0.09
N THR A 82 3.82 -3.50 1.06
CA THR A 82 3.24 -2.52 1.98
C THR A 82 2.75 -1.28 1.23
N LEU A 83 3.54 -0.72 0.31
CA LEU A 83 3.11 0.42 -0.50
C LEU A 83 1.90 0.06 -1.36
N HIS A 84 1.92 -1.09 -2.01
CA HIS A 84 0.81 -1.57 -2.84
C HIS A 84 -0.46 -1.74 -2.01
N SER A 85 -0.36 -2.27 -0.78
CA SER A 85 -1.47 -2.37 0.16
C SER A 85 -2.03 -1.00 0.54
N MET A 86 -1.16 -0.03 0.87
CA MET A 86 -1.59 1.34 1.19
C MET A 86 -2.33 2.00 0.01
N VAL A 87 -1.85 1.80 -1.22
CA VAL A 87 -2.51 2.31 -2.43
C VAL A 87 -3.85 1.60 -2.66
N LEU A 88 -3.91 0.27 -2.46
CA LEU A 88 -5.14 -0.50 -2.58
C LEU A 88 -6.21 -0.06 -1.58
N ASP A 89 -5.82 0.28 -0.34
CA ASP A 89 -6.74 0.83 0.68
C ASP A 89 -7.46 2.07 0.14
N HIS A 90 -6.74 2.98 -0.51
CA HIS A 90 -7.34 4.17 -1.13
C HIS A 90 -8.23 3.85 -2.34
N VAL A 91 -7.86 2.85 -3.14
CA VAL A 91 -8.66 2.40 -4.30
C VAL A 91 -9.97 1.80 -3.85
N LEU A 92 -9.96 0.95 -2.82
CA LEU A 92 -11.15 0.35 -2.24
C LEU A 92 -12.06 1.39 -1.58
N ASP A 93 -11.48 2.33 -0.84
CA ASP A 93 -12.22 3.45 -0.24
C ASP A 93 -12.90 4.31 -1.33
N ARG A 94 -12.21 4.57 -2.45
CA ARG A 94 -12.81 5.26 -3.60
C ARG A 94 -13.93 4.46 -4.23
N ALA A 95 -13.70 3.18 -4.54
CA ALA A 95 -14.71 2.33 -5.14
C ALA A 95 -15.94 2.15 -4.25
N ALA A 96 -15.75 2.07 -2.92
CA ALA A 96 -16.85 2.05 -1.96
C ALA A 96 -17.67 3.34 -2.01
N LYS A 97 -17.02 4.50 -2.09
CA LYS A 97 -17.70 5.79 -2.27
C LYS A 97 -18.48 5.86 -3.58
N ASP A 98 -17.89 5.41 -4.68
CA ASP A 98 -18.53 5.39 -6.01
C ASP A 98 -19.75 4.46 -6.03
N ALA A 99 -19.69 3.36 -5.27
CA ALA A 99 -20.80 2.40 -5.09
C ALA A 99 -21.79 2.80 -3.98
N HIS A 100 -21.63 3.96 -3.34
CA HIS A 100 -22.43 4.41 -2.19
C HIS A 100 -22.46 3.41 -1.02
N VAL A 101 -21.39 2.65 -0.85
CA VAL A 101 -21.18 1.69 0.22
C VAL A 101 -20.52 2.38 1.41
N SER A 102 -20.96 2.03 2.62
CA SER A 102 -20.32 2.46 3.86
C SER A 102 -20.03 1.27 4.79
N VAL A 103 -18.95 1.39 5.56
CA VAL A 103 -18.57 0.43 6.61
C VAL A 103 -18.69 1.09 7.96
N THR A 104 -19.38 0.43 8.88
CA THR A 104 -19.60 0.91 10.23
C THR A 104 -18.62 0.26 11.20
N ARG A 105 -18.44 0.86 12.37
CA ARG A 105 -17.69 0.23 13.48
C ARG A 105 -18.29 -1.14 13.84
N LYS A 106 -19.60 -1.27 13.80
CA LYS A 106 -20.29 -2.53 14.12
C LYS A 106 -19.88 -3.65 13.15
N ASP A 107 -19.78 -3.35 11.86
CA ASP A 107 -19.34 -4.33 10.85
C ASP A 107 -17.93 -4.85 11.16
N VAL A 108 -17.00 -3.95 11.51
CA VAL A 108 -15.62 -4.32 11.87
C VAL A 108 -15.59 -5.21 13.11
N GLN A 109 -16.34 -4.85 14.16
CA GLN A 109 -16.39 -5.63 15.39
C GLN A 109 -17.04 -7.00 15.19
N GLN A 110 -18.05 -7.10 14.33
CA GLN A 110 -18.68 -8.38 13.97
C GLN A 110 -17.72 -9.29 13.21
N LEU A 111 -17.04 -8.76 12.18
CA LEU A 111 -16.04 -9.52 11.43
C LEU A 111 -14.89 -9.95 12.34
N ARG A 112 -14.35 -9.03 13.12
CA ARG A 112 -13.27 -9.31 14.07
C ARG A 112 -13.66 -10.41 15.05
N GLY A 113 -14.82 -10.30 15.70
CA GLY A 113 -15.29 -11.32 16.65
C GLY A 113 -15.42 -12.71 16.03
N SER A 114 -15.91 -12.79 14.78
CA SER A 114 -15.97 -14.06 14.03
C SER A 114 -14.57 -14.64 13.75
N LEU A 115 -13.64 -13.79 13.31
CA LEU A 115 -12.26 -14.20 13.02
C LEU A 115 -11.49 -14.60 14.30
N GLU A 116 -11.72 -13.89 15.41
CA GLU A 116 -11.15 -14.24 16.71
C GLU A 116 -11.62 -15.62 17.18
N GLN A 117 -12.91 -15.95 17.01
CA GLN A 117 -13.42 -17.29 17.33
C GLN A 117 -12.73 -18.38 16.51
N GLN A 118 -12.49 -18.12 15.22
CA GLN A 118 -11.81 -19.06 14.33
C GLN A 118 -10.30 -19.20 14.62
N ALA A 119 -9.66 -18.10 15.03
CA ALA A 119 -8.22 -18.04 15.28
C ALA A 119 -7.82 -18.41 16.71
N GLY A 120 -8.77 -18.76 17.58
CA GLY A 120 -8.50 -19.10 18.99
C GLY A 120 -8.29 -17.88 19.90
N GLY A 121 -8.82 -16.72 19.52
CA GLY A 121 -8.80 -15.46 20.27
C GLY A 121 -8.11 -14.30 19.54
N ALA A 122 -8.12 -13.12 20.16
CA ALA A 122 -7.52 -11.89 19.62
C ALA A 122 -6.04 -12.06 19.22
N HIS A 123 -5.24 -12.67 20.09
CA HIS A 123 -3.81 -12.87 19.83
C HIS A 123 -3.55 -13.85 18.67
N GLY A 124 -4.39 -14.88 18.54
CA GLY A 124 -4.33 -15.82 17.42
C GLY A 124 -4.62 -15.11 16.10
N LEU A 125 -5.67 -14.26 16.07
CA LEU A 125 -6.01 -13.46 14.91
C LEU A 125 -4.86 -12.53 14.49
N GLU A 126 -4.32 -11.76 15.43
CA GLU A 126 -3.18 -10.86 15.20
C GLU A 126 -1.97 -11.60 14.63
N THR A 127 -1.65 -12.77 15.18
CA THR A 127 -0.52 -13.59 14.72
C THR A 127 -0.74 -14.10 13.30
N VAL A 128 -1.93 -14.60 12.99
CA VAL A 128 -2.28 -15.08 11.64
C VAL A 128 -2.20 -13.94 10.64
N TRP A 129 -2.78 -12.77 10.95
CA TRP A 129 -2.77 -11.62 10.05
C TRP A 129 -1.36 -11.09 9.78
N LEU A 130 -0.53 -11.02 10.82
CA LEU A 130 0.86 -10.62 10.71
C LEU A 130 1.66 -11.58 9.82
N GLN A 131 1.52 -12.89 10.04
CA GLN A 131 2.32 -13.90 9.34
C GLN A 131 1.88 -14.11 7.90
N GLN A 132 0.57 -14.08 7.63
CA GLN A 132 0.03 -14.36 6.30
C GLN A 132 -0.05 -13.13 5.42
N TYR A 133 -0.34 -11.96 6.00
CA TYR A 133 -0.65 -10.75 5.23
C TYR A 133 0.28 -9.57 5.53
N GLY A 134 1.21 -9.71 6.49
CA GLY A 134 2.09 -8.62 6.88
C GLY A 134 1.32 -7.44 7.49
N VAL A 135 0.22 -7.70 8.18
CA VAL A 135 -0.57 -6.66 8.87
C VAL A 135 -0.16 -6.61 10.33
N ALA A 136 0.40 -5.49 10.76
CA ALA A 136 0.74 -5.28 12.17
C ALA A 136 -0.54 -5.26 13.04
N PRO A 137 -0.49 -5.74 14.30
CA PRO A 137 -1.66 -5.76 15.19
C PRO A 137 -2.37 -4.41 15.33
N SER A 138 -1.61 -3.31 15.39
CA SER A 138 -2.14 -1.94 15.46
C SER A 138 -2.93 -1.51 14.23
N ARG A 139 -2.78 -2.21 13.10
CA ARG A 139 -3.44 -1.95 11.82
C ARG A 139 -4.57 -2.93 11.51
N LEU A 140 -4.82 -3.90 12.39
CA LEU A 140 -5.80 -4.96 12.14
C LEU A 140 -7.20 -4.38 11.86
N ASP A 141 -7.71 -3.51 12.73
CA ASP A 141 -9.05 -2.94 12.54
C ASP A 141 -9.18 -2.10 11.25
N GLU A 142 -8.14 -1.35 10.89
CA GLU A 142 -8.09 -0.60 9.62
C GLU A 142 -8.12 -1.55 8.42
N ASN A 143 -7.33 -2.64 8.48
CA ASN A 143 -7.29 -3.65 7.44
C ASN A 143 -8.64 -4.38 7.31
N LEU A 144 -9.26 -4.78 8.43
CA LEU A 144 -10.58 -5.43 8.43
C LEU A 144 -11.67 -4.53 7.84
N ARG A 145 -11.60 -3.20 8.07
CA ARG A 145 -12.50 -2.25 7.41
C ARG A 145 -12.36 -2.33 5.88
N THR A 146 -11.13 -2.33 5.37
CA THR A 146 -10.85 -2.46 3.93
C THR A 146 -11.35 -3.79 3.36
N GLU A 147 -11.24 -4.90 4.12
CA GLU A 147 -11.83 -6.19 3.71
C GLU A 147 -13.36 -6.10 3.58
N ILE A 148 -14.03 -5.43 4.51
CA ILE A 148 -15.49 -5.24 4.45
C ILE A 148 -15.88 -4.32 3.29
N GLU A 149 -15.09 -3.27 3.00
CA GLU A 149 -15.29 -2.41 1.83
C GLU A 149 -15.26 -3.24 0.54
N ALA A 150 -14.26 -4.09 0.38
CA ALA A 150 -14.16 -4.98 -0.79
C ALA A 150 -15.38 -5.89 -0.92
N GLN A 151 -15.81 -6.54 0.17
CA GLN A 151 -16.98 -7.43 0.18
C GLN A 151 -18.26 -6.68 -0.19
N LYS A 152 -18.51 -5.52 0.42
CA LYS A 152 -19.71 -4.74 0.16
C LYS A 152 -19.71 -4.13 -1.24
N VAL A 153 -18.55 -3.73 -1.76
CA VAL A 153 -18.41 -3.29 -3.16
C VAL A 153 -18.74 -4.44 -4.10
N ALA A 154 -18.14 -5.62 -3.93
CA ALA A 154 -18.45 -6.78 -4.75
C ALA A 154 -19.95 -7.11 -4.75
N ALA A 155 -20.57 -7.13 -3.56
CA ALA A 155 -22.01 -7.35 -3.42
C ALA A 155 -22.85 -6.27 -4.14
N SER A 156 -22.48 -4.99 -3.99
CA SER A 156 -23.19 -3.87 -4.66
C SER A 156 -23.11 -3.95 -6.18
N LEU A 157 -22.04 -4.53 -6.71
CA LEU A 157 -21.82 -4.73 -8.15
C LEU A 157 -22.47 -6.02 -8.68
N GLY A 158 -23.03 -6.86 -7.80
CA GLY A 158 -23.48 -8.21 -8.17
C GLY A 158 -22.31 -9.11 -8.62
N ALA A 159 -21.09 -8.82 -8.17
CA ALA A 159 -19.89 -9.54 -8.56
C ALA A 159 -19.70 -10.79 -7.69
N ASP A 160 -19.97 -11.96 -8.27
CA ASP A 160 -19.63 -13.24 -7.64
C ASP A 160 -18.12 -13.50 -7.77
N MET A 161 -17.40 -13.34 -6.66
CA MET A 161 -15.95 -13.50 -6.59
C MET A 161 -15.47 -14.94 -6.78
N ASN A 162 -16.36 -15.93 -6.90
CA ASN A 162 -16.02 -17.29 -7.29
C ASN A 162 -16.01 -17.51 -8.81
N THR A 163 -16.63 -16.60 -9.58
CA THR A 163 -16.72 -16.68 -11.04
C THR A 163 -15.65 -15.82 -11.72
N ALA A 164 -15.31 -16.13 -12.97
CA ALA A 164 -14.39 -15.30 -13.75
C ALA A 164 -15.03 -13.94 -14.06
N GLU A 165 -16.33 -13.94 -14.35
CA GLU A 165 -17.14 -12.78 -14.70
C GLU A 165 -17.30 -11.81 -13.52
N GLY A 166 -17.57 -12.33 -12.32
CA GLY A 166 -17.65 -11.52 -11.12
C GLY A 166 -16.29 -10.92 -10.74
N LYS A 167 -15.21 -11.71 -10.81
CA LYS A 167 -13.84 -11.17 -10.64
C LYS A 167 -13.54 -10.06 -11.64
N ALA A 168 -13.86 -10.25 -12.92
CA ALA A 168 -13.67 -9.22 -13.95
C ALA A 168 -14.50 -7.96 -13.66
N THR A 169 -15.74 -8.11 -13.18
CA THR A 169 -16.61 -6.99 -12.79
C THR A 169 -16.01 -6.19 -11.63
N PHE A 170 -15.54 -6.88 -10.59
CA PHE A 170 -14.89 -6.26 -9.44
C PHE A 170 -13.60 -5.53 -9.82
N TRP A 171 -12.70 -6.19 -10.55
CA TRP A 171 -11.42 -5.59 -10.95
C TRP A 171 -11.58 -4.45 -11.95
N LYS A 172 -12.63 -4.46 -12.77
CA LYS A 172 -13.02 -3.32 -13.61
C LYS A 172 -13.39 -2.11 -12.76
N ALA A 173 -14.13 -2.29 -11.67
CA ALA A 173 -14.44 -1.20 -10.74
C ALA A 173 -13.19 -0.67 -10.04
N MET A 174 -12.28 -1.56 -9.59
CA MET A 174 -11.00 -1.14 -9.00
C MET A 174 -10.10 -0.40 -10.00
N SER A 175 -10.13 -0.81 -11.27
CA SER A 175 -9.43 -0.12 -12.37
C SER A 175 -10.00 1.27 -12.61
N GLN A 176 -11.32 1.42 -12.55
CA GLN A 176 -11.97 2.71 -12.68
C GLN A 176 -11.60 3.65 -11.53
N ALA A 177 -11.72 3.17 -10.28
CA ALA A 177 -11.29 3.92 -9.09
C ALA A 177 -9.80 4.32 -9.16
N SER A 178 -8.92 3.41 -9.60
CA SER A 178 -7.49 3.71 -9.78
C SER A 178 -7.23 4.82 -10.80
N LYS A 179 -7.98 4.83 -11.91
CA LYS A 179 -7.88 5.90 -12.93
C LYS A 179 -8.36 7.24 -12.38
N GLU A 180 -9.47 7.24 -11.66
CA GLU A 180 -10.03 8.45 -11.04
C GLU A 180 -9.10 9.02 -9.95
N LEU A 181 -8.40 8.16 -9.23
CA LEU A 181 -7.38 8.54 -8.26
C LEU A 181 -6.06 8.98 -8.92
N ARG A 182 -5.85 8.76 -10.23
CA ARG A 182 -4.61 9.16 -10.92
C ARG A 182 -3.35 8.70 -10.16
N ILE A 183 -3.32 7.42 -9.82
CA ILE A 183 -2.26 6.82 -9.00
C ILE A 183 -0.91 6.95 -9.71
N ASP A 184 0.08 7.48 -8.99
CA ASP A 184 1.45 7.65 -9.43
C ASP A 184 2.40 7.09 -8.37
N LEU A 185 3.15 6.04 -8.70
CA LEU A 185 4.13 5.42 -7.80
C LEU A 185 5.53 5.92 -8.13
N ASN A 186 6.34 6.11 -7.10
CA ASN A 186 7.76 6.33 -7.28
C ASN A 186 8.36 5.08 -7.96
N PRO A 187 9.05 5.22 -9.12
CA PRO A 187 9.55 4.09 -9.90
C PRO A 187 10.43 3.10 -9.14
N ARG A 188 11.11 3.53 -8.06
CA ARG A 188 11.92 2.64 -7.23
C ARG A 188 11.11 1.58 -6.50
N TYR A 189 9.80 1.80 -6.34
CA TYR A 189 8.86 0.84 -5.76
C TYR A 189 8.06 0.08 -6.83
N GLY A 190 8.38 0.27 -8.11
CA GLY A 190 7.69 -0.39 -9.23
C GLY A 190 6.50 0.39 -9.76
N ALA A 191 5.64 -0.32 -10.50
CA ALA A 191 4.49 0.25 -11.17
C ALA A 191 3.19 -0.22 -10.52
N TRP A 192 2.18 0.65 -10.52
CA TRP A 192 0.83 0.29 -10.12
C TRP A 192 0.08 -0.35 -11.28
N ASP A 193 -0.47 -1.52 -11.02
CA ASP A 193 -1.39 -2.22 -11.91
C ASP A 193 -2.43 -2.85 -11.00
N VAL A 194 -3.66 -2.34 -10.95
CA VAL A 194 -4.62 -2.78 -9.94
C VAL A 194 -4.97 -4.27 -10.02
N GLU A 195 -4.91 -4.85 -11.22
CA GLU A 195 -5.19 -6.27 -11.46
C GLU A 195 -4.03 -7.16 -11.01
N LYS A 196 -2.80 -6.61 -10.93
CA LYS A 196 -1.60 -7.33 -10.48
C LYS A 196 -1.11 -6.91 -9.09
N SER A 197 -1.47 -5.71 -8.64
CA SER A 197 -1.06 -5.11 -7.36
C SER A 197 -1.91 -5.67 -6.24
N GLY A 198 -3.14 -6.02 -6.55
CA GLY A 198 -4.00 -6.79 -5.70
C GLY A 198 -3.62 -8.25 -5.81
N ARG A 199 -2.66 -8.69 -5.00
CA ARG A 199 -2.94 -9.91 -4.23
C ARG A 199 -3.29 -11.16 -5.10
N VAL A 200 -2.74 -11.27 -6.31
CA VAL A 200 -2.89 -12.45 -7.20
C VAL A 200 -1.81 -13.49 -6.91
N ASP A 201 -0.64 -13.07 -6.44
CA ASP A 201 0.45 -13.96 -5.99
C ASP A 201 0.43 -14.23 -4.47
N ALA A 202 -0.08 -13.28 -3.67
CA ALA A 202 -0.39 -13.51 -2.27
C ALA A 202 -1.73 -14.24 -2.21
N LYS A 203 -1.72 -15.53 -1.86
CA LYS A 203 -2.93 -16.31 -1.55
C LYS A 203 -3.89 -15.42 -0.77
N THR A 204 -5.02 -15.07 -1.38
CA THR A 204 -6.04 -14.19 -0.80
C THR A 204 -7.23 -15.00 -0.33
N PRO A 205 -7.31 -15.32 0.97
CA PRO A 205 -8.37 -16.19 1.46
C PRO A 205 -9.74 -15.51 1.48
N TRP A 206 -9.80 -14.17 1.45
CA TRP A 206 -11.05 -13.40 1.49
C TRP A 206 -11.80 -13.35 0.16
N LEU A 207 -11.21 -13.85 -0.93
CA LEU A 207 -11.88 -14.14 -2.21
C LEU A 207 -12.33 -15.60 -2.31
N ARG A 208 -11.99 -16.42 -1.32
CA ARG A 208 -12.69 -17.68 -1.10
C ARG A 208 -13.73 -17.43 -0.02
N GLU A 209 -14.92 -17.91 -0.30
CA GLU A 209 -16.10 -17.83 0.54
C GLU A 209 -15.76 -17.91 2.03
N VAL A 210 -16.18 -16.90 2.78
CA VAL A 210 -16.61 -17.14 4.16
C VAL A 210 -17.90 -17.96 4.01
N THR A 211 -17.76 -19.29 3.91
CA THR A 211 -18.92 -20.19 3.84
C THR A 211 -19.85 -19.82 5.00
N PRO A 212 -21.13 -19.47 4.76
CA PRO A 212 -22.11 -19.43 5.84
C PRO A 212 -22.18 -20.85 6.38
N ALA A 213 -21.96 -21.04 7.68
CA ALA A 213 -22.13 -22.32 8.32
C ALA A 213 -23.50 -22.90 7.90
N GLU A 214 -23.49 -23.98 7.12
CA GLU A 214 -24.70 -24.74 6.81
C GLU A 214 -25.34 -25.12 8.14
N THR A 215 -26.57 -24.66 8.33
CA THR A 215 -27.39 -25.09 9.45
C THR A 215 -27.65 -26.58 9.24
N PRO A 216 -27.34 -27.48 10.20
CA PRO A 216 -27.65 -28.89 10.02
C PRO A 216 -29.17 -29.05 9.91
N GLN A 217 -29.63 -29.31 8.70
CA GLN A 217 -31.01 -29.67 8.43
C GLN A 217 -31.21 -31.10 8.97
N SER A 218 -31.89 -31.19 10.11
CA SER A 218 -32.23 -32.47 10.73
C SER A 218 -33.17 -33.24 9.81
N ALA A 219 -32.78 -34.47 9.47
CA ALA A 219 -33.66 -35.52 8.96
C ALA A 219 -34.11 -36.41 10.11
#